data_AF-A0A971UGQ7-F1
#
_entry.id   AF-A0A971UGQ7-F1
#
_cell.length_a   1.000
_cell.length_b   1.000
_cell.length_c   1.000
_cell.angle_alpha   90.00
_cell.angle_beta   90.00
_cell.angle_gamma   90.00
#
_symmetry.space_group_name_H-M   'P 1'
#
loop_
_entity.id
_entity.type
_entity.pdbx_description
1 polymer ?
#
loop_
_entity_poly.entity_id
_entity_poly.type
_entity_poly.pdbx_seq_one_letter_code
_entity_poly.pdbx_strand_id
1 'polypeptide(L)' 'MGSIERRKELKRRRHRRMKVARLKQRLTKATASEKAAIAEKIRRLSPGGAVIVAQLGLEEK' A
#
# COMPACT_ATOMS: atom_id res chain seq x y z
N MET A 1 19.93 -25.03 -0.06
CA MET A 1 18.66 -24.28 0.07
C MET A 1 18.92 -22.78 0.16
N GLY A 2 19.00 -22.04 -0.96
CA GLY A 2 19.34 -20.60 -0.93
C GLY A 2 18.66 -19.73 -2.00
N SER A 3 18.18 -20.33 -3.08
CA SER A 3 17.56 -19.62 -4.21
C SER A 3 16.06 -19.29 -4.02
N ILE A 4 15.48 -19.68 -2.87
CA ILE A 4 14.02 -19.66 -2.62
C ILE A 4 13.59 -18.39 -1.87
N GLU A 5 14.39 -17.87 -0.95
CA GLU A 5 14.00 -16.73 -0.10
C GLU A 5 13.90 -15.43 -0.90
N ARG A 6 14.89 -15.15 -1.75
CA ARG A 6 14.86 -13.99 -2.65
C ARG A 6 13.65 -14.02 -3.58
N ARG A 7 13.27 -15.19 -4.12
CA ARG A 7 12.06 -15.32 -4.95
C ARG A 7 10.78 -15.08 -4.14
N LYS A 8 10.70 -15.63 -2.93
CA LYS A 8 9.57 -15.39 -2.01
C LYS A 8 9.44 -13.90 -1.67
N GLU A 9 10.54 -13.23 -1.40
CA GLU A 9 10.56 -11.80 -1.12
C GLU A 9 10.14 -10.97 -2.33
N LEU A 10 10.64 -11.27 -3.53
CA LEU A 10 10.18 -10.64 -4.77
C LEU A 10 8.67 -10.83 -4.98
N LYS A 11 8.13 -12.02 -4.69
CA LYS A 11 6.69 -12.29 -4.76
C LYS A 11 5.91 -11.44 -3.75
N ARG A 12 6.38 -11.34 -2.50
CA ARG A 12 5.79 -10.48 -1.46
C ARG A 12 5.81 -9.00 -1.90
N ARG A 13 6.92 -8.53 -2.47
CA ARG A 13 7.06 -7.16 -2.97
C ARG A 13 6.11 -6.87 -4.14
N ARG A 14 6.00 -7.78 -5.11
CA ARG A 14 5.03 -7.68 -6.22
C ARG A 14 3.59 -7.65 -5.72
N HIS A 15 3.26 -8.50 -4.75
CA HIS A 15 1.93 -8.55 -4.14
C HIS A 15 1.58 -7.26 -3.38
N ARG A 16 2.53 -6.70 -2.60
CA ARG A 16 2.36 -5.38 -1.97
C ARG A 16 2.12 -4.29 -3.01
N ARG A 17 2.91 -4.26 -4.11
CA ARG A 17 2.72 -3.31 -5.21
C ARG A 17 1.33 -3.38 -5.83
N MET A 18 0.85 -4.59 -6.16
CA MET A 18 -0.50 -4.77 -6.71
C MET A 18 -1.60 -4.30 -5.77
N LYS A 19 -1.49 -4.62 -4.46
CA LYS A 19 -2.47 -4.17 -3.47
C LYS A 19 -2.48 -2.64 -3.34
N VAL A 20 -1.30 -1.99 -3.30
CA VAL A 20 -1.22 -0.52 -3.29
C VAL A 20 -1.85 0.07 -4.54
N ALA A 21 -1.56 -0.46 -5.73
CA ALA A 21 -2.16 0.01 -6.99
C ALA A 21 -3.70 -0.08 -6.97
N ARG A 22 -4.25 -1.19 -6.47
CA ARG A 22 -5.70 -1.37 -6.33
C ARG A 22 -6.31 -0.38 -5.33
N LEU A 23 -5.62 -0.10 -4.23
CA LEU A 23 -6.05 0.91 -3.25
C LEU A 23 -6.01 2.33 -3.84
N LYS A 24 -4.99 2.66 -4.64
CA LYS A 24 -4.91 3.93 -5.39
C LYS A 24 -6.08 4.09 -6.37
N GLN A 25 -6.45 3.02 -7.09
CA GLN A 25 -7.62 3.05 -7.98
C GLN A 25 -8.93 3.26 -7.22
N ARG A 26 -9.06 2.70 -6.01
CA ARG A 26 -10.25 2.94 -5.16
C ARG A 26 -10.29 4.38 -4.65
N LEU A 27 -9.13 5.01 -4.45
CA LEU A 27 -9.01 6.36 -3.94
C LEU A 27 -9.72 7.41 -4.81
N THR A 28 -9.80 7.20 -6.13
CA THR A 28 -10.43 8.14 -7.06
C THR A 28 -11.93 8.26 -6.87
N LYS A 29 -12.58 7.21 -6.33
CA LYS A 29 -14.02 7.17 -6.08
C LYS A 29 -14.36 7.15 -4.58
N ALA A 30 -13.36 7.12 -3.71
CA ALA A 30 -13.53 6.96 -2.28
C ALA A 30 -14.01 8.25 -1.61
N THR A 31 -14.92 8.10 -0.65
CA THR A 31 -15.36 9.15 0.27
C THR A 31 -14.27 9.51 1.29
N ALA A 32 -14.40 10.62 2.01
CA ALA A 32 -13.39 11.07 2.99
C ALA A 32 -13.09 10.01 4.07
N SER A 33 -14.11 9.33 4.60
CA SER A 33 -13.95 8.25 5.58
C SER A 33 -13.25 7.02 5.00
N GLU A 34 -13.53 6.68 3.75
CA GLU A 34 -12.86 5.57 3.06
C GLU A 34 -11.40 5.89 2.73
N LYS A 35 -11.08 7.15 2.46
CA LYS A 35 -9.70 7.62 2.27
C LYS A 35 -8.85 7.43 3.53
N ALA A 36 -9.39 7.73 4.72
CA ALA A 36 -8.72 7.46 5.99
C ALA A 36 -8.47 5.96 6.22
N ALA A 37 -9.50 5.13 6.00
CA ALA A 37 -9.37 3.67 6.08
C ALA A 37 -8.35 3.10 5.07
N ILE A 38 -8.28 3.66 3.86
CA ILE A 38 -7.27 3.29 2.85
C ILE A 38 -5.86 3.70 3.31
N ALA A 39 -5.71 4.89 3.89
CA ALA A 39 -4.43 5.38 4.41
C ALA A 39 -3.87 4.43 5.48
N GLU A 40 -4.67 4.06 6.48
CA GLU A 40 -4.26 3.08 7.50
C GLU A 40 -3.88 1.73 6.89
N LYS A 41 -4.66 1.26 5.91
CA LYS A 41 -4.41 -0.01 5.24
C LYS A 41 -3.09 0.02 4.47
N ILE A 42 -2.73 1.15 3.85
CA ILE A 42 -1.43 1.33 3.18
C ILE A 42 -0.29 1.37 4.19
N ARG A 43 -0.45 2.04 5.35
CA ARG A 43 0.54 2.07 6.45
C ARG A 43 0.86 0.67 6.95
N ARG A 44 -0.16 -0.18 7.17
CA ARG A 44 0.04 -1.57 7.65
C ARG A 44 0.59 -2.53 6.58
N LEU A 45 0.32 -2.27 5.31
CA LEU A 45 0.64 -3.21 4.21
C LEU A 45 2.12 -3.20 3.81
N SER A 46 2.79 -2.06 3.92
CA SER A 46 4.17 -1.88 3.46
C SER A 46 4.98 -1.14 4.51
N PRO A 47 6.23 -1.54 4.79
CA PRO A 47 7.09 -0.80 5.71
C PRO A 47 7.31 0.67 5.27
N GLY A 48 7.28 0.95 3.96
CA GLY A 48 7.27 2.32 3.42
C GLY A 48 5.89 2.91 3.21
N GLY A 49 4.86 2.40 3.90
CA GLY A 49 3.46 2.80 3.71
C GLY A 49 3.21 4.26 4.06
N ALA A 50 3.92 4.80 5.07
CA ALA A 50 3.83 6.21 5.46
C ALA A 50 4.19 7.16 4.30
N VAL A 51 5.30 6.88 3.60
CA VAL A 51 5.73 7.68 2.43
C VAL A 51 4.71 7.62 1.30
N ILE A 52 4.08 6.45 1.08
CA ILE A 52 3.05 6.29 0.05
C ILE A 52 1.79 7.08 0.41
N VAL A 53 1.42 7.12 1.69
CA VAL A 53 0.27 7.90 2.19
C VAL A 53 0.54 9.40 2.05
N ALA A 54 1.74 9.86 2.40
CA ALA A 54 2.19 11.25 2.19
C ALA A 54 2.15 11.64 0.71
N GLN A 55 2.70 10.82 -0.18
CA GLN A 55 2.65 11.03 -1.64
C GLN A 55 1.23 11.07 -2.21
N LEU A 56 0.28 10.40 -1.55
CA LEU A 56 -1.12 10.37 -1.97
C LEU A 56 -1.94 11.53 -1.37
N GLY A 57 -1.35 12.38 -0.53
CA GLY A 57 -2.06 13.48 0.15
C GLY A 57 -3.16 12.97 1.09
N LEU A 58 -2.97 11.77 1.65
CA LEU A 58 -3.91 11.12 2.58
C LEU A 58 -3.50 11.31 4.04
N GLU A 59 -2.65 12.30 4.31
CA GLU A 59 -2.36 12.73 5.67
C GLU A 59 -3.59 13.47 6.19
N GLU A 60 -4.27 12.84 7.15
CA GLU A 60 -5.33 13.48 7.93
C GLU A 60 -4.80 14.82 8.47
N LYS A 61 -5.52 15.89 8.12
CA LYS A 61 -5.54 17.12 8.91
C LYS A 61 -6.55 16.94 10.03
#